data_AF-A0A7W2D3X1-F1
#
_entry.id   AF-A0A7W2D3X1-F1
#
_cell.length_a   1.000
_cell.length_b   1.000
_cell.length_c   1.000
_cell.angle_alpha   90.00
_cell.angle_beta   90.00
_cell.angle_gamma   90.00
#
_symmetry.space_group_name_H-M   'P 1'
#
loop_
_entity.id
_entity.type
_entity.pdbx_description
1 polymer ?
#
loop_
_entity_poly.entity_id
_entity_poly.type
_entity_poly.pdbx_seq_one_letter_code
_entity_poly.pdbx_strand_id
1 'polypeptide(L)'
;MSRRPPEDAEAAAGIAQLEGYLLCQAEIRTARAEGDAFARRMAWLTTAQHEEVARHYADERLALSKELLGAVAARCVELQDEYEARYLALRQRLLCRCVALLLVSCALSAAAGFLTLYR
;
A
#
# COMPACT_ATOMS: atom_id res chain seq x y z
N MET A 1 28.02 2.98 -5.34
CA MET A 1 27.68 4.42 -5.39
C MET A 1 26.19 4.54 -5.08
N SER A 2 25.82 4.72 -3.81
CA SER A 2 24.42 4.70 -3.37
C SER A 2 23.76 6.04 -3.71
N ARG A 3 22.73 6.01 -4.56
CA ARG A 3 21.94 7.20 -4.93
C ARG A 3 21.05 7.51 -3.74
N ARG A 4 21.39 8.54 -2.97
CA ARG A 4 20.54 9.03 -1.87
C ARG A 4 19.14 9.29 -2.43
N PRO A 5 18.06 8.78 -1.81
CA PRO A 5 16.72 9.17 -2.22
C PRO A 5 16.56 10.70 -2.07
N PRO A 6 15.70 11.34 -2.87
CA PRO A 6 15.40 12.76 -2.68
C PRO A 6 14.95 12.98 -1.22
N GLU A 7 15.40 14.07 -0.58
CA GLU A 7 15.18 14.33 0.86
C GLU A 7 13.69 14.22 1.25
N ASP A 8 12.79 14.60 0.34
CA ASP A 8 11.34 14.49 0.52
C ASP A 8 10.84 13.03 0.66
N ALA A 9 11.48 12.08 -0.03
CA ALA A 9 11.11 10.66 0.05
C ALA A 9 11.57 10.01 1.35
N GLU A 10 12.72 10.45 1.89
CA GLU A 10 13.21 10.00 3.20
C GLU A 10 12.32 10.56 4.32
N ALA A 11 11.94 11.84 4.24
CA ALA A 11 11.00 12.45 5.16
C ALA A 11 9.62 11.78 5.12
N ALA A 12 9.08 11.51 3.93
CA ALA A 12 7.80 10.82 3.77
C ALA A 12 7.84 9.40 4.34
N ALA A 13 8.92 8.65 4.13
CA ALA A 13 9.09 7.31 4.71
C ALA A 13 9.15 7.37 6.24
N GLY A 14 9.85 8.36 6.81
CA GLY A 14 9.90 8.58 8.25
C GLY A 14 8.54 8.90 8.86
N ILE A 15 7.74 9.75 8.20
CA ILE A 15 6.37 10.08 8.62
C ILE A 15 5.49 8.84 8.60
N ALA A 16 5.51 8.06 7.51
CA ALA A 16 4.71 6.84 7.40
C ALA A 16 5.06 5.81 8.50
N GLN A 17 6.34 5.69 8.86
CA GLN A 17 6.77 4.82 9.95
C GLN A 17 6.27 5.32 11.31
N LEU A 18 6.33 6.63 11.56
CA LEU A 18 5.81 7.23 12.79
C LEU A 18 4.29 7.06 12.90
N GLU A 19 3.54 7.32 11.82
CA GLU A 19 2.10 7.10 11.76
C GLU A 19 1.74 5.64 12.07
N GLY A 20 2.45 4.68 11.45
CA GLY A 20 2.26 3.25 11.73
C GLY A 20 2.53 2.89 13.20
N TYR A 21 3.57 3.45 13.79
CA TYR A 21 3.86 3.26 15.22
C TYR A 21 2.76 3.86 16.11
N LEU A 22 2.29 5.07 15.81
CA LEU A 22 1.25 5.75 16.58
C LEU A 22 -0.08 5.00 16.51
N LEU A 23 -0.46 4.51 15.33
CA LEU A 23 -1.65 3.66 15.15
C LEU A 23 -1.53 2.36 15.97
N CYS A 24 -0.38 1.69 15.90
CA CYS A 24 -0.13 0.49 16.69
C CYS A 24 -0.25 0.76 18.21
N GLN A 25 0.33 1.86 18.70
CA GLN A 25 0.22 2.26 20.10
C GLN A 25 -1.21 2.64 20.50
N ALA A 26 -2.00 3.22 19.60
CA ALA A 26 -3.41 3.49 19.84
C ALA A 26 -4.23 2.19 19.95
N GLU A 27 -4.00 1.22 19.07
CA GLU A 27 -4.65 -0.09 19.10
C GLU A 27 -4.32 -0.86 20.37
N ILE A 28 -3.05 -0.89 20.81
CA ILE A 28 -2.64 -1.54 22.06
C ILE A 28 -3.36 -0.93 23.27
N ARG A 29 -3.43 0.40 23.34
CA ARG A 29 -4.13 1.09 24.43
C ARG A 29 -5.63 0.78 24.42
N THR A 30 -6.23 0.75 23.24
CA THR A 30 -7.65 0.44 23.05
C THR A 30 -7.97 -0.99 23.48
N ALA A 31 -7.21 -1.97 23.00
CA ALA A 31 -7.39 -3.38 23.35
C ALA A 31 -7.26 -3.63 24.87
N ARG A 32 -6.31 -2.97 25.54
CA ARG A 32 -6.16 -3.03 27.00
C ARG A 32 -7.38 -2.43 27.72
N ALA A 33 -7.81 -1.24 27.31
CA ALA A 33 -8.97 -0.59 27.92
C ALA A 33 -10.27 -1.40 27.74
N GLU A 34 -10.45 -2.01 26.56
CA GLU A 34 -11.54 -2.94 26.29
C GLU A 34 -11.46 -4.20 27.16
N GLY A 35 -10.27 -4.79 27.31
CA GLY A 35 -10.02 -5.95 28.18
C GLY A 35 -10.37 -5.65 29.63
N ASP A 36 -9.92 -4.51 30.16
CA ASP A 36 -10.28 -4.07 31.51
C ASP A 36 -11.79 -3.85 31.64
N ALA A 37 -12.42 -3.23 30.65
CA ALA A 37 -13.87 -3.01 30.65
C ALA A 37 -14.65 -4.32 30.58
N PHE A 38 -14.14 -5.31 29.84
CA PHE A 38 -14.72 -6.63 29.73
C PHE A 38 -14.62 -7.38 31.05
N ALA A 39 -13.41 -7.44 31.64
CA ALA A 39 -13.21 -8.07 32.93
C ALA A 39 -14.08 -7.42 34.01
N ARG A 40 -14.23 -6.07 34.04
CA ARG A 40 -15.10 -5.34 34.99
C ARG A 40 -16.57 -5.79 35.01
N ARG A 41 -17.05 -6.43 33.95
CA ARG A 41 -18.42 -7.01 33.92
C ARG A 41 -18.53 -8.28 34.76
N MET A 42 -17.41 -8.89 35.15
CA MET A 42 -17.34 -10.12 35.95
C MET A 42 -17.04 -9.78 37.41
N ALA A 43 -18.02 -9.21 38.12
CA ALA A 43 -17.86 -8.73 39.50
C ALA A 43 -17.51 -9.82 40.54
N TRP A 44 -17.59 -11.10 40.17
CA TRP A 44 -17.25 -12.25 41.00
C TRP A 44 -15.76 -12.64 40.94
N LEU A 45 -14.96 -11.99 40.07
CA LEU A 45 -13.53 -12.22 39.97
C LEU A 45 -12.74 -11.46 41.04
N THR A 46 -11.64 -12.06 41.48
CA THR A 46 -10.61 -11.35 42.25
C THR A 46 -9.80 -10.43 41.35
N THR A 47 -9.12 -9.42 41.92
CA THR A 47 -8.27 -8.47 41.17
C THR A 47 -7.24 -9.17 40.28
N ALA A 48 -6.59 -10.23 40.77
CA ALA A 48 -5.60 -10.97 40.00
C ALA A 48 -6.21 -11.69 38.79
N GLN A 49 -7.39 -12.30 38.97
CA GLN A 49 -8.12 -12.94 37.86
C GLN A 49 -8.64 -11.91 36.85
N HIS A 50 -9.01 -10.72 37.35
CA HIS A 50 -9.40 -9.58 36.53
C HIS A 50 -8.29 -9.17 35.56
N GLU A 51 -7.09 -8.97 36.08
CA GLU A 51 -5.91 -8.59 35.29
C GLU A 51 -5.49 -9.68 34.28
N GLU A 52 -5.66 -10.94 34.66
CA GLU A 52 -5.40 -12.07 33.78
C GLU A 52 -6.39 -12.13 32.61
N VAL A 53 -7.70 -12.03 32.89
CA VAL A 53 -8.73 -11.99 31.85
C VAL A 53 -8.56 -10.77 30.94
N ALA A 54 -8.28 -9.60 31.50
CA ALA A 54 -8.07 -8.37 30.73
C ALA A 54 -6.87 -8.49 29.78
N ARG A 55 -5.75 -9.06 30.24
CA ARG A 55 -4.58 -9.33 29.37
C ARG A 55 -4.91 -10.32 28.26
N HIS A 56 -5.51 -11.46 28.59
CA HIS A 56 -5.85 -12.46 27.58
C HIS A 56 -6.80 -11.91 26.52
N TYR A 57 -7.80 -11.13 26.92
CA TYR A 57 -8.67 -10.44 25.97
C TYR A 57 -7.87 -9.51 25.05
N ALA A 58 -7.00 -8.67 25.62
CA ALA A 58 -6.23 -7.70 24.85
C ALA A 58 -5.28 -8.40 23.86
N ASP A 59 -4.61 -9.46 24.28
CA ASP A 59 -3.70 -10.24 23.43
C ASP A 59 -4.44 -10.90 22.26
N GLU A 60 -5.58 -11.53 22.52
CA GLU A 60 -6.41 -12.15 21.49
C GLU A 60 -6.96 -11.11 20.50
N ARG A 61 -7.46 -9.98 21.03
CA ARG A 61 -7.99 -8.87 20.21
C ARG A 61 -6.92 -8.28 19.30
N LEU A 62 -5.68 -8.15 19.79
CA LEU A 62 -4.54 -7.67 19.02
C LEU A 62 -4.08 -8.69 17.98
N ALA A 63 -4.08 -9.98 18.31
CA ALA A 63 -3.77 -11.05 17.35
C ALA A 63 -4.75 -11.02 16.17
N LEU A 64 -6.05 -10.90 16.44
CA LEU A 64 -7.08 -10.78 15.41
C LEU A 64 -6.91 -9.49 14.58
N SER A 65 -6.67 -8.34 15.21
CA SER A 65 -6.40 -7.09 14.48
C SER A 65 -5.22 -7.24 13.52
N LYS A 66 -4.14 -7.88 13.97
CA LYS A 66 -2.95 -8.11 13.14
C LYS A 66 -3.24 -9.01 11.95
N GLU A 67 -4.02 -10.07 12.14
CA GLU A 67 -4.41 -10.97 11.04
C GLU A 67 -5.25 -10.24 10.00
N LEU A 68 -6.26 -9.48 10.44
CA LEU A 68 -7.13 -8.71 9.54
C LEU A 68 -6.36 -7.64 8.77
N LEU A 69 -5.49 -6.88 9.45
CA LEU A 69 -4.64 -5.90 8.80
C LEU A 69 -3.69 -6.56 7.79
N GLY A 70 -3.13 -7.72 8.13
CA GLY A 70 -2.30 -8.50 7.21
C GLY A 70 -3.06 -8.95 5.97
N ALA A 71 -4.28 -9.45 6.13
CA ALA A 71 -5.14 -9.86 5.02
C ALA A 71 -5.52 -8.68 4.11
N VAL A 72 -5.88 -7.54 4.69
CA VAL A 72 -6.19 -6.31 3.94
C VAL A 72 -4.96 -5.80 3.20
N ALA A 73 -3.80 -5.76 3.85
CA ALA A 73 -2.54 -5.34 3.22
C ALA A 73 -2.19 -6.23 2.03
N ALA A 74 -2.29 -7.56 2.18
CA ALA A 74 -2.07 -8.50 1.09
C ALA A 74 -3.02 -8.24 -0.09
N ARG A 75 -4.32 -8.02 0.18
CA ARG A 75 -5.31 -7.71 -0.86
C ARG A 75 -5.04 -6.38 -1.56
N CYS A 76 -4.59 -5.36 -0.84
CA CYS A 76 -4.21 -4.08 -1.44
C CYS A 76 -3.03 -4.25 -2.41
N VAL A 77 -2.02 -5.04 -2.04
CA VAL A 77 -0.88 -5.35 -2.91
C VAL A 77 -1.33 -6.13 -4.15
N GLU A 78 -2.13 -7.18 -3.98
CA GLU A 78 -2.66 -7.95 -5.11
C GLU A 78 -3.46 -7.07 -6.09
N LEU A 79 -4.31 -6.18 -5.57
CA LEU A 79 -5.06 -5.23 -6.39
C LEU A 79 -4.11 -4.28 -7.12
N GLN A 80 -3.14 -3.71 -6.42
CA GLN A 80 -2.16 -2.80 -7.03
C GLN A 80 -1.41 -3.48 -8.18
N ASP A 81 -0.97 -4.72 -8.01
CA ASP A 81 -0.29 -5.50 -9.04
C ASP A 81 -1.20 -5.77 -10.25
N GLU A 82 -2.48 -6.12 -10.03
CA GLU A 82 -3.45 -6.33 -11.12
C GLU A 82 -3.68 -5.04 -11.92
N TYR A 83 -3.82 -3.90 -11.24
CA TYR A 83 -4.01 -2.61 -11.87
C TYR A 83 -2.75 -2.13 -12.60
N GLU A 84 -1.57 -2.31 -12.02
CA GLU A 84 -0.31 -1.92 -12.64
C GLU A 84 -0.05 -2.75 -13.90
N ALA A 85 -0.30 -4.06 -13.86
CA ALA A 85 -0.18 -4.92 -15.03
C ALA A 85 -1.12 -4.47 -16.18
N ARG A 86 -2.37 -4.12 -15.86
CA ARG A 86 -3.32 -3.58 -16.86
C ARG A 86 -2.85 -2.23 -17.42
N TYR A 87 -2.36 -1.35 -16.56
CA TYR A 87 -1.87 -0.04 -16.97
C TYR A 87 -0.64 -0.16 -17.87
N LEU A 88 0.33 -1.00 -17.51
CA LEU A 88 1.52 -1.25 -18.30
C LEU A 88 1.18 -1.83 -19.67
N ALA A 89 0.24 -2.77 -19.74
CA ALA A 89 -0.23 -3.33 -21.02
C ALA A 89 -0.88 -2.26 -21.92
N LEU A 90 -1.72 -1.39 -21.35
CA LEU A 90 -2.33 -0.30 -22.11
C LEU A 90 -1.29 0.74 -22.56
N ARG A 91 -0.38 1.12 -21.67
CA ARG A 91 0.73 2.03 -21.96
C ARG A 91 1.62 1.50 -23.08
N GLN A 92 1.98 0.22 -23.04
CA GLN A 92 2.79 -0.40 -24.09
C GLN A 92 2.06 -0.38 -25.44
N ARG A 93 0.76 -0.70 -25.47
CA ARG A 93 -0.04 -0.63 -26.70
C ARG A 93 -0.10 0.79 -27.26
N LEU A 94 -0.26 1.80 -26.42
CA LEU A 94 -0.26 3.20 -26.83
C LEU A 94 1.10 3.62 -27.37
N LEU A 95 2.19 3.27 -26.69
CA LEU A 95 3.55 3.55 -27.16
C LEU A 95 3.83 2.90 -28.51
N CYS A 96 3.47 1.63 -28.70
CA CYS A 96 3.63 0.96 -29.99
C CYS A 96 2.85 1.66 -31.11
N ARG A 97 1.60 2.07 -30.84
CA ARG A 97 0.78 2.81 -31.82
C ARG A 97 1.38 4.17 -32.15
N CYS A 98 1.82 4.93 -31.15
CA CYS A 98 2.48 6.22 -31.37
C CYS A 98 3.75 6.07 -32.20
N VAL A 99 4.61 5.09 -31.88
CA VAL A 99 5.84 4.82 -32.65
C VAL A 99 5.50 4.40 -34.08
N ALA A 100 4.51 3.52 -34.29
CA ALA A 100 4.09 3.13 -35.63
C ALA A 100 3.59 4.32 -36.45
N LEU A 101 2.76 5.20 -35.86
CA LEU A 101 2.27 6.41 -36.53
C LEU A 101 3.40 7.38 -36.87
N LEU A 102 4.38 7.55 -35.98
CA LEU A 102 5.56 8.38 -36.25
C LEU A 102 6.39 7.82 -37.40
N LEU A 103 6.61 6.50 -37.44
CA LEU A 103 7.35 5.84 -38.52
C LEU A 103 6.62 5.98 -39.87
N VAL A 104 5.30 5.77 -39.89
CA VAL A 104 4.47 5.95 -41.10
C VAL A 104 4.51 7.41 -41.57
N SER A 105 4.39 8.36 -40.64
CA SER A 105 4.48 9.79 -40.97
C SER A 105 5.85 10.15 -41.54
N CYS A 106 6.94 9.64 -40.94
CA CYS A 106 8.30 9.86 -41.42
C CYS A 106 8.51 9.26 -42.83
N ALA A 107 8.01 8.05 -43.07
CA ALA A 107 8.08 7.40 -44.38
C ALA A 107 7.29 8.17 -45.46
N LEU A 108 6.10 8.67 -45.13
CA LEU A 108 5.30 9.52 -46.03
C LEU A 108 6.03 10.82 -46.38
N SER A 109 6.61 11.49 -45.38
CA SER A 109 7.42 12.70 -45.59
C SER A 109 8.62 12.45 -46.49
N ALA A 110 9.34 11.35 -46.27
CA ALA A 110 10.49 10.97 -47.07
C ALA A 110 10.09 10.64 -48.53
N ALA A 111 9.00 9.88 -48.71
CA ALA A 111 8.47 9.56 -50.02
C ALA A 111 8.01 10.81 -50.77
N ALA A 112 7.30 11.73 -50.11
CA ALA A 112 6.89 13.01 -50.69
C ALA A 112 8.11 13.86 -51.09
N GLY A 113 9.12 13.95 -50.22
CA GLY A 113 10.38 14.65 -50.51
C GLY A 113 11.11 14.08 -51.72
N PHE A 114 11.19 12.75 -51.83
CA PHE A 114 11.81 12.07 -52.96
C PHE A 114 11.05 12.35 -54.27
N LEU A 115 9.72 12.34 -54.22
CA LEU A 115 8.86 12.63 -55.37
C LEU A 115 8.96 14.09 -55.83
N THR A 116 9.13 15.03 -54.91
CA THR A 116 9.39 16.43 -55.23
C THR A 116 10.80 16.68 -55.78
N LEU A 117 11.78 15.85 -55.43
CA LEU A 117 13.15 15.97 -55.94
C LEU A 117 13.33 15.37 -57.34
N TYR A 118 12.48 14.39 -57.68
CA TYR A 118 12.53 13.67 -58.96
C TYR A 118 11.66 14.31 -60.06
N ARG A 119 10.83 15.28 -59.70
CA ARG A 119 9.94 16.02 -60.61
C ARG A 119 10.59 17.34 -61.02
#